data_AF-A0AAP9KI43-F1
#
_entry.id   AF-A0AAP9KI43-F1
#
_cell.length_a   1.000
_cell.length_b   1.000
_cell.length_c   1.000
_cell.angle_alpha   90.00
_cell.angle_beta   90.00
_cell.angle_gamma   90.00
#
_symmetry.space_group_name_H-M   'P 1'
#
loop_
_entity.id
_entity.type
_entity.pdbx_description
1 polymer ?
#
loop_
_entity_poly.entity_id
_entity_poly.type
_entity_poly.pdbx_seq_one_letter_code
_entity_poly.pdbx_strand_id
1 'polypeptide(L)'
;MRFAYIDKSQRCTWLIEVKDYRHPQTEKIKPSELADAVALKVRDTLAGLVAAKYNAIDVNEKQFSQHALEMSEIRVVLHLEQVLAKRYIEPADILTKLKQKLKAIDAHLKVVNKDNLKSDMRWVVS
;
A
#
# COMPACT_ATOMS: atom_id res chain seq x y z
N MET A 1 1.65 8.22 -4.06
CA MET A 1 0.28 8.49 -3.54
C MET A 1 -0.12 7.31 -2.67
N ARG A 2 -0.98 7.50 -1.65
CA ARG A 2 -1.44 6.43 -0.76
C ARG A 2 -2.96 6.34 -0.73
N PHE A 3 -3.49 5.13 -0.64
CA PHE A 3 -4.92 4.88 -0.48
C PHE A 3 -5.19 3.80 0.55
N ALA A 4 -6.34 3.88 1.20
CA ALA A 4 -6.94 2.80 1.96
C ALA A 4 -8.27 2.42 1.32
N TYR A 5 -8.51 1.13 1.12
CA TYR A 5 -9.74 0.62 0.50
C TYR A 5 -10.29 -0.56 1.30
N ILE A 6 -11.58 -0.52 1.64
CA ILE A 6 -12.25 -1.57 2.40
C ILE A 6 -13.01 -2.46 1.44
N ASP A 7 -12.59 -3.71 1.27
CA ASP A 7 -13.39 -4.73 0.57
C ASP A 7 -14.20 -5.53 1.60
N LYS A 8 -15.47 -5.18 1.75
CA LYS A 8 -16.40 -5.87 2.67
C LYS A 8 -16.67 -7.32 2.27
N SER A 9 -16.62 -7.64 0.97
CA SER A 9 -16.87 -9.00 0.47
C SER A 9 -15.67 -9.91 0.76
N GLN A 10 -14.45 -9.40 0.66
CA GLN A 10 -13.23 -10.12 1.05
C GLN A 10 -12.88 -9.96 2.53
N ARG A 11 -13.63 -9.11 3.26
CA ARG A 11 -13.38 -8.74 4.66
C ARG A 11 -11.94 -8.29 4.91
N CYS A 12 -11.40 -7.46 4.02
CA CYS A 12 -10.04 -6.97 4.13
C CYS A 12 -9.94 -5.47 3.86
N THR A 13 -8.93 -4.85 4.47
CA THR A 13 -8.54 -3.47 4.22
C THR A 13 -7.23 -3.48 3.43
N TRP A 14 -7.28 -2.94 2.22
CA TRP A 14 -6.12 -2.75 1.35
C TRP A 14 -5.45 -1.41 1.66
N LEU A 15 -4.15 -1.44 1.96
CA LEU A 15 -3.28 -0.28 2.03
C LEU A 15 -2.42 -0.26 0.76
N ILE A 16 -2.66 0.72 -0.09
CA ILE A 16 -2.11 0.78 -1.45
C ILE A 16 -1.17 1.97 -1.52
N GLU A 17 0.13 1.72 -1.65
CA GLU A 17 1.11 2.76 -1.95
C GLU A 17 1.44 2.74 -3.44
N VAL A 18 1.30 3.88 -4.09
CA VAL A 18 1.57 4.06 -5.52
C VAL A 18 2.88 4.80 -5.71
N LYS A 19 3.78 4.21 -6.49
CA LYS A 19 5.04 4.80 -6.93
C LYS A 19 5.17 4.69 -8.44
N ASP A 20 5.29 5.84 -9.08
CA ASP A 20 5.33 5.94 -10.54
C ASP A 20 6.65 6.55 -11.01
N TYR A 21 7.53 5.71 -11.56
CA TYR A 21 8.82 6.10 -12.14
C TYR A 21 8.72 6.38 -13.65
N ARG A 22 7.53 6.40 -14.24
CA ARG A 22 7.32 6.83 -15.64
C ARG A 22 7.50 8.35 -15.77
N HIS A 23 7.26 9.10 -14.69
CA HIS A 23 7.46 10.54 -14.65
C HIS A 23 8.96 10.90 -14.54
N PRO A 24 9.49 11.78 -15.42
CA PRO A 24 10.91 12.15 -15.41
C PRO A 24 11.40 12.79 -14.10
N GLN A 25 10.48 13.41 -13.34
CA GLN A 25 10.77 14.12 -12.10
C GLN A 25 10.75 13.21 -10.85
N THR A 26 10.37 11.93 -10.99
CA THR A 26 10.33 11.01 -9.86
C THR A 26 11.73 10.76 -9.34
N GLU A 27 11.95 11.08 -8.07
CA GLU A 27 13.22 10.85 -7.38
C GLU A 27 13.63 9.37 -7.44
N LYS A 28 14.86 9.14 -7.87
CA LYS A 28 15.45 7.81 -7.99
C LYS A 28 16.15 7.45 -6.69
N ILE A 29 15.46 6.69 -5.86
CA ILE A 29 15.98 6.19 -4.59
C ILE A 29 16.34 4.70 -4.71
N LYS A 30 17.21 4.21 -3.83
CA LYS A 30 17.61 2.80 -3.80
C LYS A 30 16.43 1.92 -3.35
N PRO A 31 16.38 0.64 -3.72
CA PRO A 31 15.31 -0.26 -3.28
C PRO A 31 15.14 -0.36 -1.75
N SER A 32 16.22 -0.23 -0.96
CA SER A 32 16.12 -0.19 0.51
C SER A 32 15.43 1.07 1.02
N GLU A 33 15.81 2.23 0.48
CA GLU A 33 15.21 3.52 0.83
C GLU A 33 13.73 3.56 0.44
N LEU A 34 13.39 2.97 -0.72
CA LEU A 34 11.99 2.80 -1.11
C LEU A 34 11.24 1.89 -0.13
N ALA A 35 11.83 0.75 0.26
CA ALA A 35 11.21 -0.15 1.23
C ALA A 35 10.98 0.53 2.58
N ASP A 36 11.94 1.32 3.05
CA ASP A 36 11.82 2.11 4.29
C ASP A 36 10.71 3.15 4.19
N ALA A 37 10.68 3.91 3.10
CA ALA A 37 9.64 4.91 2.86
C ALA A 37 8.23 4.30 2.78
N VAL A 38 8.07 3.16 2.10
CA VAL A 38 6.80 2.43 2.03
C VAL A 38 6.40 1.90 3.40
N ALA A 39 7.34 1.27 4.13
CA ALA A 39 7.05 0.69 5.43
C ALA A 39 6.64 1.74 6.47
N LEU A 40 7.32 2.90 6.47
CA LEU A 40 6.94 4.03 7.31
C LEU A 40 5.51 4.49 6.99
N LYS A 41 5.20 4.72 5.71
CA LYS A 41 3.86 5.17 5.29
C LYS A 41 2.75 4.19 5.62
N VAL A 42 2.99 2.89 5.51
CA VAL A 42 2.02 1.85 5.90
C VAL A 42 1.75 1.95 7.40
N ARG A 43 2.79 2.05 8.23
CA ARG A 43 2.65 2.17 9.69
C ARG A 43 1.96 3.46 10.10
N ASP A 44 2.31 4.58 9.47
CA ASP A 44 1.67 5.88 9.71
C ASP A 44 0.20 5.86 9.30
N THR A 45 -0.14 5.15 8.22
CA THR A 45 -1.55 4.99 7.80
C THR A 45 -2.32 4.17 8.83
N LEU A 46 -1.75 3.08 9.35
CA LEU A 46 -2.38 2.30 10.43
C LEU A 46 -2.54 3.13 11.71
N ALA A 47 -1.50 3.85 12.12
CA ALA A 47 -1.56 4.75 13.27
C ALA A 47 -2.63 5.84 13.07
N GLY A 48 -2.73 6.39 11.85
CA GLY A 48 -3.75 7.35 11.46
C GLY A 48 -5.17 6.78 11.55
N LEU A 49 -5.40 5.56 11.05
CA LEU A 49 -6.70 4.89 11.18
C LEU A 49 -7.08 4.69 12.66
N VAL A 50 -6.13 4.27 13.49
CA VAL A 50 -6.38 4.12 14.94
C VAL A 50 -6.71 5.47 15.57
N ALA A 51 -5.94 6.52 15.27
CA ALA A 51 -6.19 7.86 15.80
C ALA A 51 -7.56 8.39 15.37
N ALA A 52 -7.92 8.25 14.08
CA ALA A 52 -9.18 8.70 13.53
C ALA A 52 -10.39 7.94 14.10
N LYS A 53 -10.26 6.62 14.35
CA LYS A 53 -11.31 5.83 15.02
C LYS A 53 -11.75 6.44 16.36
N TYR A 54 -10.83 7.05 17.11
CA TYR A 54 -11.14 7.67 18.40
C TYR A 54 -11.46 9.17 18.27
N ASN A 55 -10.64 9.90 17.52
CA ASN A 55 -10.54 11.36 17.61
C ASN A 55 -11.06 12.12 16.39
N ALA A 56 -11.40 11.45 15.28
CA ALA A 56 -11.89 12.16 14.10
C ALA A 56 -13.21 12.89 14.42
N ILE A 57 -13.27 14.16 14.02
CA ILE A 57 -14.47 15.01 14.14
C ILE A 57 -15.43 14.71 12.99
N ASP A 58 -14.89 14.49 11.78
CA ASP A 58 -15.69 14.06 10.65
C ASP A 58 -16.20 12.63 10.86
N VAL A 59 -17.52 12.47 10.79
CA VAL A 59 -18.19 11.20 11.05
C VAL A 59 -17.83 10.16 10.00
N ASN A 60 -17.65 10.56 8.74
CA ASN A 60 -17.30 9.63 7.67
C ASN A 60 -15.88 9.10 7.86
N GLU A 61 -14.92 9.96 8.22
CA GLU A 61 -13.54 9.56 8.52
C GLU A 61 -13.48 8.62 9.74
N LYS A 62 -14.26 8.91 10.78
CA LYS A 62 -14.38 8.05 11.97
C LYS A 62 -14.95 6.69 11.64
N GLN A 63 -16.07 6.64 10.91
CA GLN A 63 -16.72 5.40 10.49
C GLN A 63 -15.85 4.60 9.51
N PHE A 64 -15.19 5.27 8.56
CA PHE A 64 -14.24 4.62 7.65
C PHE A 64 -13.13 3.93 8.45
N SER A 65 -12.54 4.65 9.41
CA SER A 65 -11.45 4.12 10.23
C SER A 65 -11.89 2.96 11.11
N GLN A 66 -13.09 3.02 11.68
CA GLN A 66 -13.70 1.91 12.42
C GLN A 66 -13.86 0.68 11.53
N HIS A 67 -14.55 0.82 10.39
CA HIS A 67 -14.77 -0.29 9.46
C HIS A 67 -13.45 -0.87 8.93
N ALA A 68 -12.45 -0.04 8.63
CA ALA A 68 -11.15 -0.47 8.14
C ALA A 68 -10.43 -1.36 9.18
N LEU A 69 -10.51 -1.00 10.46
CA LEU A 69 -9.87 -1.73 11.56
C LEU A 69 -10.66 -2.97 12.01
N GLU A 70 -11.93 -3.09 11.63
CA GLU A 70 -12.79 -4.25 11.93
C GLU A 70 -12.72 -5.35 10.87
N MET A 71 -12.07 -5.09 9.73
CA MET A 71 -11.79 -6.12 8.73
C MET A 71 -10.89 -7.22 9.32
N SER A 72 -11.06 -8.46 8.86
CA SER A 72 -10.28 -9.60 9.35
C SER A 72 -8.82 -9.57 8.90
N GLU A 73 -8.53 -8.88 7.80
CA GLU A 73 -7.19 -8.79 7.25
C GLU A 73 -6.82 -7.36 6.86
N ILE A 74 -5.55 -7.01 7.06
CA ILE A 74 -4.91 -5.86 6.44
C ILE A 74 -3.99 -6.40 5.34
N ARG A 75 -4.15 -5.88 4.13
CA ARG A 75 -3.36 -6.27 2.95
C ARG A 75 -2.60 -5.07 2.43
N VAL A 76 -1.32 -5.26 2.12
CA VAL A 76 -0.45 -4.18 1.66
C VAL A 76 -0.05 -4.43 0.22
N VAL A 77 -0.15 -3.39 -0.60
CA VAL A 77 0.27 -3.43 -2.00
C VAL A 77 1.13 -2.23 -2.32
N LEU A 78 2.29 -2.50 -2.92
CA LEU A 78 3.06 -1.48 -3.64
C LEU A 78 2.68 -1.56 -5.12
N HIS A 79 1.96 -0.55 -5.60
CA HIS A 79 1.66 -0.36 -7.01
C HIS A 79 2.81 0.45 -7.65
N LEU A 80 3.67 -0.25 -8.39
CA LEU A 80 4.95 0.24 -8.92
C LEU A 80 4.89 0.35 -10.45
N GLU A 81 4.70 1.57 -10.93
CA GLU A 81 4.70 1.88 -12.36
C GLU A 81 6.10 2.22 -12.85
N GLN A 82 6.56 1.53 -13.89
CA GLN A 82 7.87 1.74 -14.52
C GLN A 82 7.76 1.44 -16.02
N VAL A 83 8.55 2.09 -16.85
CA VAL A 83 8.63 1.76 -18.29
C VAL A 83 9.49 0.50 -18.48
N LEU A 84 9.09 -0.42 -19.38
CA LEU A 84 9.82 -1.68 -19.59
C LEU A 84 11.30 -1.47 -19.95
N ALA A 85 11.60 -0.44 -20.75
CA ALA A 85 12.95 -0.10 -21.16
C ALA A 85 13.83 0.46 -20.03
N LYS A 86 13.23 0.89 -18.90
CA LYS A 86 13.94 1.46 -17.74
C LYS A 86 13.29 0.99 -16.43
N ARG A 87 13.64 -0.23 -16.01
CA ARG A 87 13.33 -0.72 -14.66
C ARG A 87 14.38 -0.20 -13.69
N TYR A 88 14.00 0.79 -12.90
CA TYR A 88 14.85 1.36 -11.85
C TYR A 88 14.85 0.50 -10.58
N ILE A 89 13.74 -0.16 -10.31
CA ILE A 89 13.54 -1.03 -9.16
C ILE A 89 13.16 -2.43 -9.66
N GLU A 90 13.92 -3.44 -9.27
CA GLU A 90 13.56 -4.84 -9.52
C GLU A 90 12.46 -5.29 -8.54
N PRO A 91 11.26 -5.70 -9.02
CA PRO A 91 10.14 -6.06 -8.15
C PRO A 91 10.44 -7.14 -7.10
N ALA A 92 11.25 -8.14 -7.43
CA ALA A 92 11.61 -9.22 -6.49
C ALA A 92 12.45 -8.70 -5.31
N ASP A 93 13.41 -7.81 -5.59
CA ASP A 93 14.30 -7.23 -4.58
C ASP A 93 13.52 -6.36 -3.59
N ILE A 94 12.65 -5.48 -4.12
CA ILE A 94 11.83 -4.62 -3.27
C ILE A 94 10.81 -5.43 -2.47
N LEU A 95 10.19 -6.46 -3.07
CA LEU A 95 9.27 -7.36 -2.37
C LEU A 95 9.95 -8.05 -1.17
N THR A 96 11.19 -8.51 -1.37
CA THR A 96 11.96 -9.18 -0.31
C THR A 96 12.23 -8.23 0.86
N LYS A 97 12.65 -7.00 0.58
CA LYS A 97 12.88 -5.97 1.59
C LYS A 97 11.60 -5.54 2.31
N LEU A 98 10.48 -5.42 1.57
CA LEU A 98 9.19 -5.09 2.16
C LEU A 98 8.71 -6.21 3.09
N LYS A 99 8.83 -7.48 2.69
CA LYS A 99 8.48 -8.61 3.57
C LYS A 99 9.29 -8.60 4.86
N GLN A 100 10.60 -8.31 4.82
CA GLN A 100 11.41 -8.18 6.03
C GLN A 100 10.87 -7.12 7.01
N LYS A 101 10.28 -6.03 6.48
CA LYS A 101 9.82 -4.89 7.28
C LYS A 101 8.35 -4.94 7.69
N LEU A 102 7.52 -5.63 6.91
CA LEU A 102 6.05 -5.58 7.00
C LEU A 102 5.39 -6.95 7.19
N LYS A 103 6.13 -8.04 7.31
CA LYS A 103 5.56 -9.40 7.48
C LYS A 103 4.57 -9.52 8.64
N ALA A 104 4.78 -8.77 9.72
CA ALA A 104 3.86 -8.76 10.87
C ALA A 104 2.53 -8.03 10.58
N ILE A 105 2.50 -7.15 9.58
CA ILE A 105 1.29 -6.45 9.11
C ILE A 105 0.62 -7.28 8.01
N ASP A 106 1.40 -7.69 7.00
CA ASP A 106 0.92 -8.52 5.90
C ASP A 106 2.04 -9.44 5.38
N ALA A 107 1.91 -10.74 5.64
CA ALA A 107 2.83 -11.76 5.14
C ALA A 107 2.68 -12.01 3.62
N HIS A 108 1.55 -11.62 3.04
CA HIS A 108 1.18 -11.84 1.63
C HIS A 108 1.27 -10.56 0.79
N LEU A 109 2.04 -9.56 1.24
CA LEU A 109 2.27 -8.31 0.53
C LEU A 109 2.62 -8.54 -0.95
N LYS A 110 2.05 -7.72 -1.84
CA LYS A 110 2.25 -7.81 -3.28
C LYS A 110 2.90 -6.53 -3.83
N VAL A 111 3.77 -6.70 -4.82
CA VAL A 111 4.27 -5.62 -5.68
C VAL A 111 3.68 -5.85 -7.05
N VAL A 112 2.92 -4.88 -7.55
CA VAL A 112 2.15 -4.98 -8.81
C VAL A 112 2.30 -3.72 -9.65
N ASN A 113 1.86 -3.79 -10.89
CA ASN A 113 1.62 -2.65 -11.77
C ASN A 113 0.25 -2.83 -12.43
N LYS A 114 -0.16 -1.89 -13.28
CA LYS A 114 -1.43 -1.95 -14.01
C LYS A 114 -1.61 -3.23 -14.85
N ASP A 115 -0.51 -3.81 -15.32
CA ASP A 115 -0.53 -4.96 -16.25
C ASP A 115 -0.63 -6.31 -15.51
N ASN A 116 -0.43 -6.34 -14.18
CA ASN A 116 -0.36 -7.59 -13.41
C ASN A 116 -1.18 -7.60 -12.10
N LEU A 117 -2.14 -6.67 -11.99
CA LEU A 117 -3.16 -6.68 -10.94
C LEU A 117 -3.79 -8.08 -10.82
N LYS A 118 -4.07 -8.47 -9.59
CA LYS A 118 -4.63 -9.79 -9.29
C LYS A 118 -6.16 -9.70 -9.25
N SER A 119 -6.85 -10.81 -9.52
CA SER A 119 -8.32 -10.84 -9.55
C SER A 119 -8.97 -10.50 -8.19
N ASP A 120 -8.22 -10.66 -7.09
CA ASP A 120 -8.64 -10.26 -5.75
C ASP A 120 -8.50 -8.75 -5.50
N MET A 121 -7.80 -8.00 -6.35
CA MET A 121 -7.64 -6.55 -6.24
C MET A 121 -8.80 -5.83 -6.93
N ARG A 122 -9.90 -5.62 -6.19
CA ARG A 122 -11.13 -4.96 -6.70
C ARG A 122 -11.09 -3.43 -6.66
N TRP A 123 -9.89 -2.88 -6.64
CA TRP A 123 -9.60 -1.46 -6.67
C TRP A 123 -8.78 -1.14 -7.94
N VAL A 124 -8.86 0.10 -8.40
CA VAL A 124 -8.12 0.58 -9.57
C VAL A 124 -7.23 1.75 -9.19
N VAL A 125 -6.05 1.82 -9.80
CA VAL A 125 -5.17 2.99 -9.77
C VAL A 125 -5.08 3.48 -11.20
N SER A 126 -5.59 4.69 -11.46
CA SER A 126 -5.56 5.36 -12.75
C SER A 126 -4.36 6.28 -12.89
#